data_AF-A0A2M7XT07-F1
#
_entry.id   AF-A0A2M7XT07-F1
#
_cell.length_a   1.000
_cell.length_b   1.000
_cell.length_c   1.000
_cell.angle_alpha   90.00
_cell.angle_beta   90.00
_cell.angle_gamma   90.00
#
_symmetry.space_group_name_H-M   'P 1'
#
loop_
_entity.id
_entity.type
_entity.pdbx_description
1 polymer ?
#
loop_
_entity_poly.entity_id
_entity_poly.type
_entity_poly.pdbx_seq_one_letter_code
_entity_poly.pdbx_strand_id
1 'polypeptide(L)'
;MLINNIKLPITPRVFLVATILMLWNSCTDQGNPVMESTPEILLSTDTLSFGAVQISDSRLRTFEIINTGNAELTGEMSLDESGTPFTLQHTLGYTVTAGDTLSVSVLYQPGAMHSDTAVVVISSNAVNDPVVSILLVGSGSPLPVPAYDVSTQSVDFGTVVAGEMSIRTLVIRSVGTADLRIDSLEFTDSSVQLSGTTLPVIIAPNDSLVLTLSYSPDVAGTLSATLTIFVDVLGEEQISVSLIGEAQQATSFANDIQPIFNAKCVGCHGGSGGLILTTGNAYGNLVNVTSQGYAPTPRVTPDDLTNSVLYGKITNSGTYGGLMPQGGPALTTAQINSIQQWILQGAVNN
;
A
#
# COMPACT_ATOMS: atom_id res chain seq x y z
N MET A 1 -37.12 4.40 5.47
CA MET A 1 -38.34 3.65 5.11
C MET A 1 -38.30 2.36 5.92
N LEU A 2 -39.20 2.22 6.90
CA LEU A 2 -39.18 1.11 7.85
C LEU A 2 -39.51 -0.22 7.15
N ILE A 3 -38.75 -1.27 7.45
CA ILE A 3 -39.20 -2.66 7.29
C ILE A 3 -39.01 -3.35 8.63
N ASN A 4 -40.14 -3.73 9.22
CA ASN A 4 -40.27 -4.44 10.49
C ASN A 4 -39.82 -5.90 10.34
N ASN A 5 -38.79 -6.31 11.07
CA ASN A 5 -38.51 -7.73 11.32
C ASN A 5 -39.16 -8.14 12.65
N ILE A 6 -40.26 -8.89 12.54
CA ILE A 6 -40.91 -9.56 13.67
C ILE A 6 -40.00 -10.71 14.12
N LYS A 7 -39.33 -10.54 15.27
CA LYS A 7 -38.71 -11.65 16.00
C LYS A 7 -39.80 -12.32 16.86
N LEU A 8 -40.13 -13.57 16.55
CA LEU A 8 -40.83 -14.46 17.48
C LEU A 8 -39.82 -15.01 18.51
N PRO A 9 -40.14 -15.06 19.82
CA PRO A 9 -39.24 -15.61 20.82
C PRO A 9 -39.36 -17.15 20.87
N ILE A 10 -38.22 -17.83 20.69
CA ILE A 10 -38.08 -19.26 21.01
C ILE A 10 -37.90 -19.35 22.53
N THR A 11 -38.78 -20.09 23.19
CA THR A 11 -38.74 -20.30 24.64
C THR A 11 -37.89 -21.54 24.97
N PRO A 12 -36.96 -21.48 25.93
CA PRO A 12 -36.30 -22.68 26.44
C PRO A 12 -37.21 -23.34 27.49
N ARG A 13 -37.61 -24.59 27.27
CA ARG A 13 -38.34 -25.38 28.30
C ARG A 13 -37.33 -25.96 29.28
N VAL A 14 -37.34 -25.44 30.51
CA VAL A 14 -36.68 -26.03 31.69
C VAL A 14 -37.58 -27.13 32.23
N PHE A 15 -37.07 -28.36 32.34
CA PHE A 15 -37.75 -29.45 33.05
C PHE A 15 -37.19 -29.63 34.47
N LEU A 16 -38.13 -29.68 35.42
CA LEU A 16 -37.94 -29.79 36.86
C LEU A 16 -37.61 -31.23 37.26
N VAL A 17 -36.51 -31.47 37.98
CA VAL A 17 -36.18 -32.78 38.57
C VAL A 17 -36.86 -32.88 39.93
N ALA A 18 -37.94 -33.65 40.04
CA ALA A 18 -38.60 -33.97 41.30
C ALA A 18 -37.98 -35.24 41.91
N THR A 19 -37.42 -35.11 43.11
CA THR A 19 -36.95 -36.23 43.94
C THR A 19 -38.13 -36.75 44.78
N ILE A 20 -38.48 -38.03 44.61
CA ILE A 20 -39.51 -38.72 45.41
C ILE A 20 -38.83 -39.78 46.29
N LEU A 21 -38.97 -39.61 47.61
CA LEU A 21 -38.56 -40.55 48.66
C LEU A 21 -39.63 -41.65 48.80
N MET A 22 -39.21 -42.92 48.76
CA MET A 22 -40.08 -44.09 48.95
C MET A 22 -40.36 -44.40 50.43
N LEU A 23 -41.60 -44.80 50.75
CA LEU A 23 -41.94 -45.70 51.86
C LEU A 23 -42.98 -46.73 51.39
N TRP A 24 -42.74 -47.99 51.75
CA TRP A 24 -43.41 -49.21 51.30
C TRP A 24 -44.79 -49.47 51.92
N ASN A 25 -45.73 -50.01 51.13
CA ASN A 25 -46.34 -51.35 51.29
C ASN A 25 -47.64 -51.46 50.49
N SER A 26 -47.67 -52.31 49.47
CA SER A 26 -48.74 -53.28 49.17
C SER A 26 -48.47 -53.90 47.81
N CYS A 27 -48.44 -55.24 47.79
CA CYS A 27 -48.19 -56.06 46.62
C CYS A 27 -49.40 -55.97 45.68
N THR A 28 -49.22 -55.33 44.52
CA THR A 28 -50.02 -55.55 43.31
C THR A 28 -49.05 -55.55 42.14
N ASP A 29 -49.08 -56.63 41.37
CA ASP A 29 -48.39 -56.81 40.09
C ASP A 29 -48.89 -55.77 39.06
N GLN A 30 -48.41 -54.53 39.23
CA GLN A 30 -48.35 -53.56 38.15
C GLN A 30 -47.02 -53.87 37.48
N GLY A 31 -47.08 -54.55 36.33
CA GLY A 31 -45.90 -54.84 35.53
C GLY A 31 -45.00 -53.61 35.48
N ASN A 32 -43.71 -53.83 35.73
CA ASN A 32 -42.66 -52.81 35.64
C ASN A 32 -42.99 -51.90 34.45
N PRO A 33 -43.14 -50.56 34.61
CA PRO A 33 -43.37 -49.70 33.46
C PRO A 33 -42.24 -50.01 32.49
N VAL A 34 -42.59 -50.61 31.35
CA VAL A 34 -41.62 -50.89 30.30
C VAL A 34 -41.16 -49.50 29.90
N MET A 35 -39.93 -49.15 30.30
CA MET A 35 -39.28 -47.92 29.83
C MET A 35 -39.29 -48.05 28.31
N GLU A 36 -40.19 -47.31 27.66
CA GLU A 36 -40.38 -47.40 26.22
C GLU A 36 -39.06 -47.00 25.58
N SER A 37 -38.54 -47.87 24.72
CA SER A 37 -37.29 -47.64 24.01
C SER A 37 -37.54 -46.60 22.92
N THR A 38 -37.19 -45.35 23.18
CA THR A 38 -37.47 -44.21 22.30
C THR A 38 -36.15 -43.61 21.81
N PRO A 39 -35.74 -43.84 20.55
CA PRO A 39 -34.66 -43.08 19.95
C PRO A 39 -35.10 -41.63 19.72
N GLU A 40 -34.20 -40.68 19.98
CA GLU A 40 -34.45 -39.25 19.86
C GLU A 40 -33.24 -38.55 19.23
N ILE A 41 -33.46 -37.84 18.13
CA ILE A 41 -32.41 -37.18 17.34
C ILE A 41 -32.33 -35.70 17.68
N LEU A 42 -31.10 -35.20 17.85
CA LEU A 42 -30.79 -33.79 17.93
C LEU A 42 -29.61 -33.47 17.00
N LEU A 43 -29.69 -32.38 16.26
CA LEU A 43 -28.59 -31.89 15.44
C LEU A 43 -27.84 -30.77 16.18
N SER A 44 -26.52 -30.70 16.02
CA SER A 44 -25.72 -29.60 16.58
C SER A 44 -26.02 -28.22 15.96
N THR A 45 -26.63 -28.20 14.78
CA THR A 45 -27.03 -27.00 14.03
C THR A 45 -28.17 -27.36 13.07
N ASP A 46 -28.93 -26.37 12.60
CA ASP A 46 -29.85 -26.51 11.44
C ASP A 46 -29.21 -26.02 10.13
N THR A 47 -28.08 -25.32 10.22
CA THR A 47 -27.39 -24.68 9.11
C THR A 47 -25.88 -24.88 9.22
N LEU A 48 -25.25 -25.36 8.15
CA LEU A 48 -23.80 -25.47 8.04
C LEU A 48 -23.26 -24.44 7.06
N SER A 49 -22.59 -23.41 7.58
CA SER A 49 -22.02 -22.32 6.77
C SER A 49 -20.54 -22.55 6.46
N PHE A 50 -20.23 -22.50 5.18
CA PHE A 50 -18.86 -22.55 4.66
C PHE A 50 -18.26 -21.17 4.45
N GLY A 51 -19.08 -20.12 4.41
CA GLY A 51 -18.67 -18.76 4.06
C GLY A 51 -18.16 -18.67 2.63
N ALA A 52 -17.33 -17.66 2.37
CA ALA A 52 -16.62 -17.53 1.09
C ALA A 52 -15.45 -18.52 1.00
N VAL A 53 -15.39 -19.25 -0.11
CA VAL A 53 -14.30 -20.16 -0.47
C VAL A 53 -13.84 -19.81 -1.88
N GLN A 54 -12.53 -19.68 -2.07
CA GLN A 54 -11.96 -19.36 -3.37
C GLN A 54 -12.33 -20.41 -4.41
N ILE A 55 -12.60 -19.99 -5.65
CA ILE A 55 -12.85 -20.94 -6.75
C ILE A 55 -11.68 -21.92 -6.84
N SER A 56 -12.00 -23.20 -7.02
CA SER A 56 -11.08 -24.34 -7.06
C SER A 56 -10.49 -24.79 -5.71
N ASP A 57 -10.61 -24.00 -4.64
CA ASP A 57 -10.32 -24.47 -3.27
C ASP A 57 -11.48 -25.28 -2.69
N SER A 58 -11.23 -25.98 -1.59
CA SER A 58 -12.26 -26.68 -0.85
C SER A 58 -12.23 -26.36 0.64
N ARG A 59 -13.38 -26.48 1.30
CA ARG A 59 -13.51 -26.30 2.75
C ARG A 59 -14.34 -27.42 3.35
N LEU A 60 -13.79 -28.06 4.38
CA LEU A 60 -14.48 -29.06 5.16
C LEU A 60 -15.16 -28.43 6.38
N ARG A 61 -16.41 -28.81 6.63
CA ARG A 61 -17.15 -28.47 7.84
C ARG A 61 -17.84 -29.71 8.39
N THR A 62 -18.09 -29.70 9.69
CA THR A 62 -18.74 -30.81 10.40
C THR A 62 -20.00 -30.35 11.11
N PHE A 63 -20.97 -31.25 11.19
CA PHE A 63 -22.10 -31.17 12.11
C PHE A 63 -22.20 -32.49 12.89
N GLU A 64 -22.99 -32.50 13.95
CA GLU A 64 -23.15 -33.68 14.80
C GLU A 64 -24.62 -34.14 14.82
N ILE A 65 -24.80 -35.46 14.79
CA ILE A 65 -26.06 -36.15 15.07
C ILE A 65 -25.94 -36.75 16.47
N ILE A 66 -26.81 -36.31 17.38
CA ILE A 66 -26.78 -36.68 18.79
C ILE A 66 -28.01 -37.54 19.08
N ASN A 67 -27.80 -38.74 19.63
CA ASN A 67 -28.90 -39.56 20.12
C ASN A 67 -29.17 -39.23 21.59
N THR A 68 -30.19 -38.43 21.83
CA THR A 68 -30.60 -38.01 23.19
C THR A 68 -31.59 -38.98 23.84
N GLY A 69 -32.04 -39.99 23.07
CA GLY A 69 -32.97 -41.01 23.51
C GLY A 69 -32.30 -42.12 24.32
N ASN A 70 -33.09 -43.14 24.65
CA ASN A 70 -32.67 -44.29 25.44
C ASN A 70 -32.55 -45.61 24.62
N ALA A 71 -32.69 -45.51 23.30
CA ALA A 71 -32.62 -46.61 22.34
C ALA A 71 -31.73 -46.24 21.14
N GLU A 72 -31.29 -47.23 20.37
CA GLU A 72 -30.42 -47.03 19.21
C GLU A 72 -31.09 -46.21 18.11
N LEU A 73 -30.42 -45.14 17.67
CA LEU A 73 -30.84 -44.30 16.56
C LEU A 73 -30.18 -44.81 15.27
N THR A 74 -30.99 -45.25 14.31
CA THR A 74 -30.52 -45.74 13.01
C THR A 74 -31.19 -44.98 11.90
N GLY A 75 -30.50 -44.74 10.80
CA GLY A 75 -31.08 -44.01 9.69
C GLY A 75 -30.20 -43.93 8.45
N GLU A 76 -30.67 -43.13 7.50
CA GLU A 76 -29.96 -42.81 6.27
C GLU A 76 -29.89 -41.30 6.05
N MET A 77 -28.73 -40.85 5.58
CA MET A 77 -28.48 -39.49 5.11
C MET A 77 -28.54 -39.46 3.58
N SER A 78 -29.07 -38.38 3.03
CA SER A 78 -29.00 -38.10 1.60
C SER A 78 -28.66 -36.64 1.33
N LEU A 79 -27.90 -36.43 0.26
CA LEU A 79 -27.55 -35.12 -0.30
C LEU A 79 -27.67 -35.24 -1.81
N ASP A 80 -28.39 -34.32 -2.45
CA ASP A 80 -28.36 -34.21 -3.90
C ASP A 80 -27.07 -33.50 -4.32
N GLU A 81 -26.04 -34.30 -4.60
CA GLU A 81 -24.73 -33.83 -5.06
C GLU A 81 -24.76 -33.44 -6.55
N SER A 82 -25.83 -33.80 -7.28
CA SER A 82 -25.95 -33.47 -8.70
C SER A 82 -26.18 -31.98 -8.88
N GLY A 83 -25.18 -31.29 -9.42
CA GLY A 83 -25.26 -29.85 -9.70
C GLY A 83 -25.06 -28.98 -8.47
N THR A 84 -24.58 -29.54 -7.34
CA THR A 84 -24.15 -28.76 -6.18
C THR A 84 -22.65 -29.00 -5.91
N PRO A 85 -21.94 -27.98 -5.39
CA PRO A 85 -20.53 -28.09 -5.01
C PRO A 85 -20.32 -28.73 -3.62
N PHE A 86 -21.32 -29.40 -3.05
CA PHE A 86 -21.26 -30.03 -1.74
C PHE A 86 -21.13 -31.55 -1.88
N THR A 87 -20.27 -32.16 -1.08
CA THR A 87 -20.08 -33.62 -1.05
C THR A 87 -20.12 -34.12 0.39
N LEU A 88 -20.96 -35.12 0.65
CA LEU A 88 -21.07 -35.76 1.96
C LEU A 88 -19.89 -36.72 2.16
N GLN A 89 -19.10 -36.51 3.22
CA GLN A 89 -17.92 -37.32 3.54
C GLN A 89 -18.27 -38.41 4.58
N HIS A 90 -19.38 -39.11 4.37
CA HIS A 90 -19.87 -40.19 5.24
C HIS A 90 -20.65 -41.24 4.43
N THR A 91 -20.77 -42.45 4.96
CA THR A 91 -21.68 -43.48 4.40
C THR A 91 -23.14 -43.06 4.53
N LEU A 92 -23.99 -43.46 3.58
CA LEU A 92 -25.41 -43.09 3.61
C LEU A 92 -26.11 -43.61 4.87
N GLY A 93 -25.85 -44.86 5.28
CA GLY A 93 -26.37 -45.43 6.53
C GLY A 93 -25.55 -45.05 7.77
N TYR A 94 -26.24 -44.88 8.91
CA TYR A 94 -25.61 -44.60 10.20
C TYR A 94 -26.34 -45.27 11.38
N THR A 95 -25.61 -45.38 12.50
CA THR A 95 -26.12 -45.87 13.78
C THR A 95 -25.47 -45.09 14.91
N VAL A 96 -26.26 -44.60 15.85
CA VAL A 96 -25.82 -43.86 17.04
C VAL A 96 -26.44 -44.50 18.27
N THR A 97 -25.58 -45.04 19.14
CA THR A 97 -25.94 -45.59 20.44
C THR A 97 -26.54 -44.51 21.36
N ALA A 98 -27.40 -44.93 22.30
CA ALA A 98 -28.08 -44.00 23.20
C ALA A 98 -27.06 -43.17 24.01
N GLY A 99 -27.21 -41.84 23.98
CA GLY A 99 -26.30 -40.89 24.62
C GLY A 99 -25.05 -40.53 23.81
N ASP A 100 -24.78 -41.21 22.70
CA ASP A 100 -23.59 -40.97 21.88
C ASP A 100 -23.86 -39.96 20.75
N THR A 101 -22.78 -39.57 20.07
CA THR A 101 -22.77 -38.55 19.03
C THR A 101 -21.99 -39.04 17.81
N LEU A 102 -22.52 -38.79 16.62
CA LEU A 102 -21.86 -39.03 15.35
C LEU A 102 -21.47 -37.71 14.70
N SER A 103 -20.19 -37.55 14.37
CA SER A 103 -19.69 -36.40 13.61
C SER A 103 -19.72 -36.68 12.11
N VAL A 104 -20.36 -35.80 11.35
CA VAL A 104 -20.52 -35.91 9.90
C VAL A 104 -19.83 -34.74 9.22
N SER A 105 -18.94 -35.05 8.27
CA SER A 105 -18.21 -34.05 7.49
C SER A 105 -18.89 -33.79 6.14
N VAL A 106 -18.90 -32.54 5.72
CA VAL A 106 -19.33 -32.11 4.38
C VAL A 106 -18.21 -31.26 3.77
N LEU A 107 -17.82 -31.58 2.55
CA LEU A 107 -16.85 -30.82 1.75
C LEU A 107 -17.59 -29.86 0.83
N TYR A 108 -17.13 -28.61 0.73
CA TYR A 108 -17.63 -27.62 -0.22
C TYR A 108 -16.49 -27.17 -1.15
N GLN A 109 -16.69 -27.27 -2.47
CA GLN A 109 -15.73 -26.86 -3.51
C GLN A 109 -16.44 -26.03 -4.60
N PRO A 110 -16.52 -24.69 -4.47
CA PRO A 110 -17.21 -23.87 -5.45
C PRO A 110 -16.50 -23.83 -6.81
N GLY A 111 -17.30 -23.93 -7.88
CA GLY A 111 -16.83 -23.81 -9.26
C GLY A 111 -16.92 -22.39 -9.85
N ALA A 112 -17.68 -21.49 -9.23
CA ALA A 112 -17.93 -20.14 -9.74
C ALA A 112 -18.31 -19.14 -8.64
N MET A 113 -18.30 -17.84 -8.97
CA MET A 113 -18.60 -16.74 -8.03
C MET A 113 -20.11 -16.54 -7.84
N HIS A 114 -20.80 -17.51 -7.24
CA HIS A 114 -22.18 -17.37 -6.81
C HIS A 114 -22.39 -17.96 -5.41
N SER A 115 -23.56 -17.69 -4.84
CA SER A 115 -24.00 -18.35 -3.61
C SER A 115 -24.51 -19.75 -3.94
N ASP A 116 -24.16 -20.72 -3.11
CA ASP A 116 -24.53 -22.11 -3.24
C ASP A 116 -25.34 -22.54 -2.01
N THR A 117 -26.39 -23.31 -2.27
CA THR A 117 -27.22 -23.91 -1.21
C THR A 117 -27.54 -25.35 -1.55
N ALA A 118 -27.52 -26.22 -0.54
CA ALA A 118 -28.00 -27.59 -0.66
C ALA A 118 -28.60 -28.02 0.68
N VAL A 119 -29.30 -29.15 0.72
CA VAL A 119 -29.91 -29.66 1.95
C VAL A 119 -29.46 -31.10 2.16
N VAL A 120 -28.88 -31.39 3.32
CA VAL A 120 -28.68 -32.77 3.78
C VAL A 120 -29.97 -33.19 4.47
N VAL A 121 -30.61 -34.25 3.96
CA VAL A 121 -31.79 -34.84 4.58
C VAL A 121 -31.37 -36.05 5.40
N ILE A 122 -31.79 -36.08 6.66
CA ILE A 122 -31.41 -37.12 7.62
C ILE A 122 -32.70 -37.81 8.05
N SER A 123 -32.92 -39.02 7.53
CA SER A 123 -34.01 -39.89 7.96
C SER A 123 -33.54 -40.76 9.14
N SER A 124 -34.42 -41.09 10.07
CA SER A 124 -34.11 -41.92 11.24
C SER A 124 -35.34 -42.68 11.75
N ASN A 125 -35.11 -43.63 12.66
CA ASN A 125 -36.15 -44.29 13.44
C ASN A 125 -36.63 -43.46 14.66
N ALA A 126 -36.23 -42.19 14.79
CA ALA A 126 -36.69 -41.33 15.88
C ALA A 126 -38.22 -41.14 15.85
N VAL A 127 -38.85 -41.21 17.02
CA VAL A 127 -40.33 -41.24 17.13
C VAL A 127 -40.96 -39.89 16.77
N ASN A 128 -40.36 -38.79 17.23
CA ASN A 128 -40.93 -37.45 17.07
C ASN A 128 -40.42 -36.73 15.81
N ASP A 129 -39.16 -36.99 15.43
CA ASP A 129 -38.47 -36.29 14.34
C ASP A 129 -37.84 -37.31 13.36
N PRO A 130 -38.66 -38.12 12.66
CA PRO A 130 -38.17 -39.19 11.79
C PRO A 130 -37.40 -38.66 10.57
N VAL A 131 -37.56 -37.38 10.23
CA VAL A 131 -36.79 -36.70 9.18
C VAL A 131 -36.42 -35.30 9.66
N VAL A 132 -35.13 -35.01 9.68
CA VAL A 132 -34.56 -33.68 9.96
C VAL A 132 -33.64 -33.27 8.81
N SER A 133 -33.27 -31.99 8.75
CA SER A 133 -32.42 -31.50 7.67
C SER A 133 -31.40 -30.46 8.14
N ILE A 134 -30.30 -30.38 7.40
CA ILE A 134 -29.29 -29.33 7.52
C ILE A 134 -29.27 -28.52 6.23
N LEU A 135 -29.44 -27.21 6.33
CA LEU A 135 -29.19 -26.30 5.21
C LEU A 135 -27.68 -26.06 5.07
N LEU A 136 -27.12 -26.40 3.92
CA LEU A 136 -25.74 -26.06 3.55
C LEU A 136 -25.73 -24.71 2.85
N VAL A 137 -24.87 -23.79 3.26
CA VAL A 137 -24.68 -22.49 2.60
C VAL A 137 -23.20 -22.17 2.39
N GLY A 138 -22.85 -21.71 1.21
CA GLY A 138 -21.51 -21.27 0.85
C GLY A 138 -21.54 -20.27 -0.31
N SER A 139 -20.39 -19.67 -0.61
CA SER A 139 -20.24 -18.91 -1.86
C SER A 139 -18.83 -19.03 -2.42
N GLY A 140 -18.70 -19.07 -3.74
CA GLY A 140 -17.42 -18.93 -4.41
C GLY A 140 -16.89 -17.49 -4.38
N SER A 141 -15.60 -17.33 -4.13
CA SER A 141 -14.87 -16.05 -4.23
C SER A 141 -13.84 -16.09 -5.37
N PRO A 142 -13.49 -14.94 -5.98
CA PRO A 142 -12.55 -14.91 -7.10
C PRO A 142 -11.16 -15.39 -6.67
N LEU A 143 -10.36 -15.81 -7.65
CA LEU A 143 -8.92 -15.95 -7.47
C LEU A 143 -8.30 -14.58 -7.16
N PRO A 144 -7.34 -14.49 -6.21
CA PRO A 144 -6.56 -13.30 -5.98
C PRO A 144 -5.85 -12.85 -7.25
N VAL A 145 -5.88 -11.55 -7.54
CA VAL A 145 -5.18 -10.96 -8.69
C VAL A 145 -4.35 -9.76 -8.24
N PRO A 146 -3.13 -9.58 -8.76
CA PRO A 146 -2.34 -8.38 -8.50
C PRO A 146 -2.94 -7.20 -9.26
N ALA A 147 -2.87 -6.02 -8.65
CA ALA A 147 -3.21 -4.75 -9.27
C ALA A 147 -2.40 -3.65 -8.59
N TYR A 148 -2.09 -2.59 -9.33
CA TYR A 148 -1.27 -1.49 -8.85
C TYR A 148 -1.95 -0.13 -9.02
N ASP A 149 -1.50 0.84 -8.22
CA ASP A 149 -1.74 2.27 -8.42
C ASP A 149 -0.40 3.01 -8.25
N VAL A 150 -0.20 4.08 -9.02
CA VAL A 150 1.07 4.81 -9.04
C VAL A 150 0.80 6.27 -8.69
N SER A 151 1.60 6.84 -7.78
CA SER A 151 1.34 8.19 -7.26
C SER A 151 1.33 9.30 -8.32
N THR A 152 2.02 9.09 -9.45
CA THR A 152 2.06 10.02 -10.58
C THR A 152 2.54 9.29 -11.84
N GLN A 153 2.12 9.77 -13.02
CA GLN A 153 2.62 9.30 -14.32
C GLN A 153 3.81 10.16 -14.82
N SER A 154 4.20 11.20 -14.09
CA SER A 154 5.36 12.04 -14.39
C SER A 154 6.09 12.46 -13.12
N VAL A 155 7.43 12.40 -13.15
CA VAL A 155 8.32 12.88 -12.09
C VAL A 155 9.16 14.04 -12.63
N ASP A 156 8.99 15.20 -12.03
CA ASP A 156 9.73 16.42 -12.37
C ASP A 156 10.86 16.69 -11.35
N PHE A 157 12.10 16.63 -11.84
CA PHE A 157 13.30 16.93 -11.05
C PHE A 157 13.57 18.44 -10.91
N GLY A 158 12.83 19.27 -11.65
CA GLY A 158 12.99 20.71 -11.72
C GLY A 158 14.28 21.11 -12.43
N THR A 159 14.79 22.28 -12.08
CA THR A 159 16.09 22.75 -12.53
C THR A 159 17.19 22.16 -11.65
N VAL A 160 18.20 21.54 -12.27
CA VAL A 160 19.36 20.94 -11.59
C VAL A 160 20.64 21.47 -12.22
N VAL A 161 21.63 21.85 -11.43
CA VAL A 161 22.92 22.30 -11.98
C VAL A 161 23.74 21.09 -12.42
N ALA A 162 24.43 21.18 -13.56
CA ALA A 162 25.32 20.14 -14.04
C ALA A 162 26.39 19.78 -12.98
N GLY A 163 26.55 18.49 -12.69
CA GLY A 163 27.40 17.97 -11.63
C GLY A 163 26.74 17.89 -10.24
N GLU A 164 25.52 18.39 -10.09
CA GLU A 164 24.72 18.23 -8.87
C GLU A 164 23.70 17.10 -9.01
N MET A 165 22.98 16.83 -7.91
CA MET A 165 21.98 15.76 -7.84
C MET A 165 20.66 16.29 -7.27
N SER A 166 19.55 15.84 -7.87
CA SER A 166 18.18 16.04 -7.37
C SER A 166 17.53 14.70 -7.09
N ILE A 167 16.83 14.58 -5.95
CA ILE A 167 16.14 13.36 -5.54
C ILE A 167 14.63 13.58 -5.59
N ARG A 168 13.90 12.59 -6.10
CA ARG A 168 12.43 12.52 -6.11
C ARG A 168 11.97 11.13 -5.71
N THR A 169 10.70 11.01 -5.33
CA THR A 169 10.09 9.74 -4.96
C THR A 169 8.89 9.43 -5.83
N LEU A 170 8.72 8.15 -6.16
CA LEU A 170 7.54 7.60 -6.81
C LEU A 170 6.98 6.49 -5.92
N VAL A 171 5.68 6.50 -5.64
CA VAL A 171 5.05 5.47 -4.82
C VAL A 171 4.23 4.55 -5.69
N ILE A 172 4.47 3.24 -5.57
CA ILE A 172 3.67 2.19 -6.18
C ILE A 172 2.89 1.51 -5.06
N ARG A 173 1.57 1.46 -5.17
CA ARG A 173 0.68 0.83 -4.20
C ARG A 173 0.14 -0.47 -4.78
N SER A 174 0.15 -1.55 -3.99
CA SER A 174 -0.57 -2.76 -4.35
C SER A 174 -2.04 -2.60 -3.94
N VAL A 175 -2.92 -2.48 -4.93
CA VAL A 175 -4.37 -2.31 -4.73
C VAL A 175 -5.17 -3.57 -5.11
N GLY A 176 -4.46 -4.62 -5.53
CA GLY A 176 -5.01 -5.93 -5.83
C GLY A 176 -5.29 -6.77 -4.58
N THR A 177 -5.74 -8.00 -4.83
CA THR A 177 -6.00 -9.00 -3.79
C THR A 177 -4.90 -10.05 -3.70
N ALA A 178 -3.96 -10.07 -4.66
CA ALA A 178 -2.72 -10.85 -4.60
C ALA A 178 -1.49 -9.95 -4.44
N ASP A 179 -0.38 -10.57 -4.04
CA ASP A 179 0.95 -9.97 -4.05
C ASP A 179 1.28 -9.39 -5.44
N LEU A 180 1.72 -8.13 -5.47
CA LEU A 180 2.22 -7.47 -6.67
C LEU A 180 3.73 -7.64 -6.72
N ARG A 181 4.27 -8.20 -7.80
CA ARG A 181 5.70 -8.36 -8.01
C ARG A 181 6.20 -7.32 -9.00
N ILE A 182 7.30 -6.67 -8.64
CA ILE A 182 8.09 -5.84 -9.55
C ILE A 182 9.38 -6.60 -9.89
N ASP A 183 9.56 -6.93 -11.16
CA ASP A 183 10.68 -7.73 -11.63
C ASP A 183 11.94 -6.90 -11.85
N SER A 184 11.81 -5.82 -12.63
CA SER A 184 12.92 -4.97 -13.04
C SER A 184 12.44 -3.56 -13.41
N LEU A 185 13.40 -2.64 -13.53
CA LEU A 185 13.18 -1.27 -13.95
C LEU A 185 14.17 -0.94 -15.08
N GLU A 186 13.73 -0.18 -16.07
CA GLU A 186 14.56 0.31 -17.17
C GLU A 186 14.40 1.82 -17.32
N PHE A 187 15.53 2.53 -17.51
CA PHE A 187 15.57 3.96 -17.77
C PHE A 187 16.06 4.20 -19.19
N THR A 188 15.42 5.11 -19.93
CA THR A 188 15.91 5.52 -21.25
C THR A 188 17.08 6.50 -21.16
N ASP A 189 17.39 7.03 -19.98
CA ASP A 189 18.47 7.97 -19.72
C ASP A 189 19.25 7.55 -18.47
N SER A 190 20.58 7.41 -18.60
CA SER A 190 21.47 6.92 -17.55
C SER A 190 21.78 7.93 -16.44
N SER A 191 21.44 9.21 -16.65
CA SER A 191 21.59 10.26 -15.62
C SER A 191 20.55 10.13 -14.50
N VAL A 192 19.51 9.30 -14.69
CA VAL A 192 18.55 8.95 -13.64
C VAL A 192 18.81 7.52 -13.18
N GLN A 193 18.83 7.32 -11.85
CA GLN A 193 19.08 6.03 -11.23
C GLN A 193 18.11 5.76 -10.09
N LEU A 194 17.87 4.48 -9.81
CA LEU A 194 17.16 4.02 -8.62
C LEU A 194 18.13 3.94 -7.43
N SER A 195 17.70 4.43 -6.28
CA SER A 195 18.43 4.32 -5.01
C SER A 195 17.56 3.67 -3.94
N GLY A 196 18.19 2.93 -3.02
CA GLY A 196 17.56 2.47 -1.77
C GLY A 196 16.65 1.23 -1.87
N THR A 197 16.52 0.60 -3.04
CA THR A 197 15.72 -0.62 -3.23
C THR A 197 16.45 -1.62 -4.13
N THR A 198 16.32 -2.91 -3.84
CA THR A 198 16.80 -4.02 -4.68
C THR A 198 15.62 -4.72 -5.36
N LEU A 199 15.87 -5.25 -6.57
CA LEU A 199 14.87 -5.95 -7.37
C LEU A 199 15.31 -7.41 -7.62
N PRO A 200 14.36 -8.35 -7.82
CA PRO A 200 12.90 -8.17 -7.79
C PRO A 200 12.37 -7.92 -6.37
N VAL A 201 11.16 -7.36 -6.26
CA VAL A 201 10.49 -7.10 -4.97
C VAL A 201 9.01 -7.47 -5.04
N ILE A 202 8.46 -7.90 -3.90
CA ILE A 202 7.04 -8.23 -3.73
C ILE A 202 6.40 -7.20 -2.80
N ILE A 203 5.23 -6.70 -3.19
CA ILE A 203 4.39 -5.77 -2.43
C ILE A 203 3.08 -6.49 -2.09
N ALA A 204 2.88 -6.79 -0.81
CA ALA A 204 1.65 -7.44 -0.36
C ALA A 204 0.40 -6.55 -0.61
N PRO A 205 -0.81 -7.14 -0.68
CA PRO A 205 -2.05 -6.37 -0.83
C PRO A 205 -2.18 -5.23 0.18
N ASN A 206 -2.51 -4.03 -0.30
CA ASN A 206 -2.62 -2.77 0.45
C ASN A 206 -1.31 -2.15 0.95
N ASP A 207 -0.16 -2.79 0.72
CA ASP A 207 1.14 -2.19 1.01
C ASP A 207 1.60 -1.27 -0.14
N SER A 208 2.72 -0.60 0.08
CA SER A 208 3.30 0.34 -0.89
C SER A 208 4.82 0.24 -0.93
N LEU A 209 5.39 0.43 -2.11
CA LEU A 209 6.82 0.61 -2.35
C LEU A 209 7.10 2.07 -2.68
N VAL A 210 8.08 2.66 -1.99
CA VAL A 210 8.60 3.99 -2.31
C VAL A 210 9.89 3.80 -3.11
N LEU A 211 9.86 4.16 -4.39
CA LEU A 211 11.04 4.24 -5.23
C LEU A 211 11.69 5.61 -5.05
N THR A 212 12.97 5.63 -4.72
CA THR A 212 13.76 6.88 -4.64
C THR A 212 14.58 7.01 -5.91
N LEU A 213 14.29 8.04 -6.70
CA LEU A 213 14.94 8.32 -7.98
C LEU A 213 15.92 9.49 -7.79
N SER A 214 17.15 9.32 -8.27
CA SER A 214 18.18 10.35 -8.28
C SER A 214 18.52 10.75 -9.71
N TYR A 215 18.42 12.04 -10.03
CA TYR A 215 18.86 12.62 -11.30
C TYR A 215 20.16 13.41 -11.08
N SER A 216 21.22 13.06 -11.80
CA SER A 216 22.53 13.72 -11.74
C SER A 216 23.04 14.03 -13.16
N PRO A 217 22.67 15.18 -13.75
CA PRO A 217 23.13 15.55 -15.08
C PRO A 217 24.59 16.01 -15.07
N ASP A 218 25.39 15.58 -16.05
CA ASP A 218 26.78 16.05 -16.21
C ASP A 218 26.91 17.32 -17.08
N VAL A 219 25.89 17.60 -17.90
CA VAL A 219 25.87 18.70 -18.86
C VAL A 219 24.51 19.40 -18.85
N ALA A 220 24.50 20.67 -19.24
CA ALA A 220 23.26 21.41 -19.42
C ALA A 220 22.39 20.81 -20.55
N GLY A 221 21.07 20.81 -20.39
CA GLY A 221 20.13 20.23 -21.34
C GLY A 221 18.78 19.93 -20.72
N THR A 222 17.81 19.53 -21.54
CA THR A 222 16.48 19.09 -21.04
C THR A 222 16.48 17.59 -20.83
N LEU A 223 16.02 17.14 -19.66
CA LEU A 223 15.68 15.73 -19.42
C LEU A 223 14.28 15.46 -19.98
N SER A 224 14.21 14.48 -20.88
CA SER A 224 12.95 13.93 -21.40
C SER A 224 13.12 12.42 -21.55
N ALA A 225 12.93 11.70 -20.46
CA ALA A 225 13.17 10.26 -20.37
C ALA A 225 11.93 9.51 -19.92
N THR A 226 11.99 8.18 -19.99
CA THR A 226 10.96 7.28 -19.50
C THR A 226 11.59 6.28 -18.53
N LEU A 227 10.91 6.08 -17.39
CA LEU A 227 11.09 4.93 -16.53
C LEU A 227 10.02 3.88 -16.87
N THR A 228 10.46 2.67 -17.21
CA THR A 228 9.60 1.50 -17.39
C THR A 228 9.77 0.56 -16.20
N ILE A 229 8.68 0.18 -15.55
CA ILE A 229 8.66 -0.78 -14.44
C ILE A 229 7.92 -2.03 -14.90
N PHE A 230 8.55 -3.20 -14.80
CA PHE A 230 7.96 -4.48 -15.21
C PHE A 230 7.27 -5.16 -14.02
N VAL A 231 6.00 -5.52 -14.20
CA VAL A 231 5.11 -6.06 -13.17
C VAL A 231 4.38 -7.32 -13.62
N ASP A 232 3.94 -8.14 -12.67
CA ASP A 232 3.22 -9.40 -12.91
C ASP A 232 1.69 -9.24 -13.00
N VAL A 233 1.22 -8.13 -13.59
CA VAL A 233 -0.21 -7.87 -13.77
C VAL A 233 -0.66 -8.30 -15.17
N LEU A 234 -1.56 -9.28 -15.23
CA LEU A 234 -2.07 -9.84 -16.48
C LEU A 234 -2.74 -8.75 -17.34
N GLY A 235 -2.22 -8.54 -18.56
CA GLY A 235 -2.73 -7.53 -19.49
C GLY A 235 -2.16 -6.13 -19.30
N GLU A 236 -1.43 -5.89 -18.19
CA GLU A 236 -0.80 -4.60 -17.85
C GLU A 236 0.60 -4.83 -17.25
N GLU A 237 1.48 -5.51 -17.99
CA GLU A 237 2.78 -5.98 -17.49
C GLU A 237 3.85 -4.88 -17.35
N GLN A 238 3.51 -3.62 -17.69
CA GLN A 238 4.45 -2.50 -17.68
C GLN A 238 3.79 -1.20 -17.22
N ILE A 239 4.48 -0.48 -16.33
CA ILE A 239 4.15 0.89 -15.93
C ILE A 239 5.15 1.83 -16.62
N SER A 240 4.66 2.83 -17.34
CA SER A 240 5.48 3.88 -17.95
C SER A 240 5.34 5.20 -17.19
N VAL A 241 6.46 5.77 -16.75
CA VAL A 241 6.51 7.05 -16.03
C VAL A 241 7.43 8.01 -16.76
N SER A 242 6.92 9.20 -17.09
CA SER A 242 7.71 10.26 -17.72
C SER A 242 8.66 10.90 -16.69
N LEU A 243 9.90 11.11 -17.07
CA LEU A 243 10.92 11.78 -16.27
C LEU A 243 11.30 13.08 -16.97
N ILE A 244 11.12 14.20 -16.29
CA ILE A 244 11.36 15.53 -16.84
C ILE A 244 12.24 16.38 -15.90
N GLY A 245 12.91 17.36 -16.48
CA GLY A 245 13.75 18.32 -15.77
C GLY A 245 14.60 19.17 -16.71
N GLU A 246 15.30 20.15 -16.14
CA GLU A 246 16.21 21.01 -16.89
C GLU A 246 17.57 21.06 -16.19
N ALA A 247 18.61 20.58 -16.85
CA ALA A 247 19.97 20.76 -16.43
C ALA A 247 20.51 22.12 -16.87
N GLN A 248 21.03 22.90 -15.92
CA GLN A 248 21.70 24.18 -16.20
C GLN A 248 23.21 24.05 -16.11
N GLN A 249 23.92 24.87 -16.87
CA GLN A 249 25.38 24.91 -16.82
C GLN A 249 25.85 25.41 -15.45
N ALA A 250 26.78 24.70 -14.84
CA ALA A 250 27.48 25.17 -13.65
C ALA A 250 28.35 26.38 -14.00
N THR A 251 28.20 27.47 -13.25
CA THR A 251 29.00 28.69 -13.40
C THR A 251 30.27 28.55 -12.55
N SER A 252 31.44 28.73 -13.16
CA SER A 252 32.74 28.68 -12.49
C SER A 252 33.14 30.05 -11.96
N PHE A 253 33.50 30.12 -10.69
CA PHE A 253 34.06 31.37 -10.16
C PHE A 253 35.37 31.73 -10.87
N ALA A 254 36.29 30.78 -11.01
CA ALA A 254 37.60 31.04 -11.58
C ALA A 254 37.55 31.38 -13.07
N ASN A 255 36.69 30.69 -13.82
CA ASN A 255 36.66 30.79 -15.28
C ASN A 255 35.60 31.77 -15.82
N ASP A 256 34.49 31.98 -15.12
CA ASP A 256 33.41 32.84 -15.61
C ASP A 256 33.33 34.17 -14.86
N ILE A 257 33.49 34.15 -13.52
CA ILE A 257 33.29 35.34 -12.69
C ILE A 257 34.55 36.18 -12.51
N GLN A 258 35.68 35.54 -12.18
CA GLN A 258 36.95 36.23 -11.96
C GLN A 258 37.42 37.03 -13.18
N PRO A 259 37.26 36.58 -14.43
CA PRO A 259 37.60 37.39 -15.61
C PRO A 259 36.77 38.68 -15.72
N ILE A 260 35.49 38.64 -15.31
CA ILE A 260 34.64 39.84 -15.27
C ILE A 260 35.21 40.84 -14.27
N PHE A 261 35.60 40.39 -13.07
CA PHE A 261 36.21 41.28 -12.08
C PHE A 261 37.54 41.85 -12.54
N ASN A 262 38.40 41.02 -13.16
CA ASN A 262 39.67 41.48 -13.71
C ASN A 262 39.48 42.58 -14.75
N ALA A 263 38.49 42.42 -15.63
CA ALA A 263 38.23 43.38 -16.71
C ALA A 263 37.52 44.66 -16.24
N LYS A 264 36.59 44.55 -15.28
CA LYS A 264 35.65 45.64 -14.94
C LYS A 264 35.86 46.26 -13.57
N CYS A 265 36.48 45.55 -12.63
CA CYS A 265 36.49 45.93 -11.22
C CYS A 265 37.90 46.17 -10.67
N VAL A 266 38.90 45.39 -11.12
CA VAL A 266 40.26 45.44 -10.56
C VAL A 266 40.96 46.78 -10.77
N GLY A 267 40.62 47.56 -11.80
CA GLY A 267 41.17 48.90 -11.99
C GLY A 267 40.99 49.82 -10.78
N CYS A 268 39.89 49.66 -10.04
CA CYS A 268 39.62 50.40 -8.79
C CYS A 268 39.73 49.51 -7.53
N HIS A 269 39.45 48.21 -7.65
CA HIS A 269 39.43 47.21 -6.58
C HIS A 269 40.61 46.21 -6.65
N GLY A 270 41.77 46.64 -7.12
CA GLY A 270 42.98 45.82 -7.26
C GLY A 270 44.00 45.99 -6.13
N GLY A 271 43.65 46.74 -5.08
CA GLY A 271 44.58 47.22 -4.04
C GLY A 271 44.24 48.62 -3.51
N SER A 272 43.30 49.32 -4.18
CA SER A 272 42.68 50.57 -3.76
C SER A 272 41.17 50.38 -3.48
N GLY A 273 40.49 51.38 -2.94
CA GLY A 273 39.02 51.36 -2.82
C GLY A 273 38.43 50.40 -1.77
N GLY A 274 39.23 49.90 -0.83
CA GLY A 274 38.77 49.13 0.34
C GLY A 274 38.28 47.71 0.06
N LEU A 275 38.51 47.18 -1.15
CA LEU A 275 38.18 45.81 -1.55
C LEU A 275 39.21 45.32 -2.58
N ILE A 276 39.61 44.05 -2.47
CA ILE A 276 40.58 43.41 -3.37
C ILE A 276 39.88 42.29 -4.15
N LEU A 277 39.77 42.47 -5.47
CA LEU A 277 39.11 41.57 -6.41
C LEU A 277 40.07 40.95 -7.44
N THR A 278 41.38 41.06 -7.22
CA THR A 278 42.38 40.37 -8.03
C THR A 278 42.22 38.85 -7.92
N THR A 279 42.62 38.13 -8.97
CA THR A 279 42.72 36.65 -8.97
C THR A 279 43.37 36.13 -7.69
N GLY A 280 42.77 35.11 -7.08
CA GLY A 280 43.23 34.49 -5.83
C GLY A 280 42.75 35.17 -4.55
N ASN A 281 42.31 36.44 -4.62
CA ASN A 281 41.82 37.19 -3.46
C ASN A 281 40.31 37.45 -3.50
N ALA A 282 39.69 37.51 -4.69
CA ALA A 282 38.33 37.98 -4.84
C ALA A 282 37.29 37.13 -4.08
N TYR A 283 37.34 35.80 -4.20
CA TYR A 283 36.35 34.91 -3.58
C TYR A 283 36.24 35.12 -2.06
N GLY A 284 37.37 34.98 -1.36
CA GLY A 284 37.44 35.12 0.10
C GLY A 284 37.18 36.54 0.61
N ASN A 285 37.20 37.54 -0.28
CA ASN A 285 36.80 38.91 0.04
C ASN A 285 35.32 39.20 -0.27
N LEU A 286 34.60 38.32 -0.97
CA LEU A 286 33.23 38.54 -1.42
C LEU A 286 32.23 37.67 -0.66
N VAL A 287 32.40 36.35 -0.74
CA VAL A 287 31.38 35.40 -0.33
C VAL A 287 31.32 35.31 1.19
N ASN A 288 30.14 35.55 1.76
CA ASN A 288 29.88 35.59 3.21
C ASN A 288 30.72 36.63 3.97
N VAL A 289 31.28 37.63 3.29
CA VAL A 289 32.03 38.73 3.94
C VAL A 289 31.13 39.94 4.10
N THR A 290 30.94 40.41 5.34
CA THR A 290 30.14 41.61 5.63
C THR A 290 30.61 42.82 4.84
N SER A 291 29.66 43.52 4.20
CA SER A 291 29.95 44.70 3.41
C SER A 291 30.19 45.93 4.28
N GLN A 292 31.33 46.58 4.07
CA GLN A 292 31.67 47.83 4.74
C GLN A 292 30.73 48.93 4.24
N GLY A 293 29.94 49.53 5.15
CA GLY A 293 28.95 50.56 4.84
C GLY A 293 27.52 50.05 4.59
N TYR A 294 27.31 48.73 4.55
CA TYR A 294 25.97 48.12 4.41
C TYR A 294 25.78 46.94 5.39
N ALA A 295 26.50 46.96 6.51
CA ALA A 295 26.35 45.94 7.54
C ALA A 295 24.90 45.89 8.05
N PRO A 296 24.36 44.69 8.37
CA PRO A 296 25.06 43.40 8.43
C PRO A 296 25.19 42.64 7.10
N THR A 297 24.68 43.18 5.99
CA THR A 297 24.57 42.45 4.71
C THR A 297 25.94 42.07 4.11
N PRO A 298 26.17 40.80 3.70
CA PRO A 298 27.37 40.38 3.00
C PRO A 298 27.54 41.00 1.60
N ARG A 299 28.77 41.01 1.11
CA ARG A 299 29.11 41.43 -0.26
C ARG A 299 28.47 40.48 -1.28
N VAL A 300 28.56 39.18 -1.04
CA VAL A 300 27.80 38.13 -1.71
C VAL A 300 27.23 37.18 -0.65
N THR A 301 25.93 36.99 -0.69
CA THR A 301 25.20 35.97 0.08
C THR A 301 24.83 34.85 -0.89
N PRO A 302 25.36 33.62 -0.73
CA PRO A 302 24.94 32.47 -1.53
C PRO A 302 23.41 32.33 -1.59
N ASP A 303 22.89 31.96 -2.76
CA ASP A 303 21.47 31.69 -3.04
C ASP A 303 20.52 32.90 -2.84
N ASP A 304 21.06 34.09 -2.55
CA ASP A 304 20.26 35.28 -2.25
C ASP A 304 20.78 36.53 -2.98
N LEU A 305 20.10 36.86 -4.07
CA LEU A 305 20.38 38.07 -4.86
C LEU A 305 20.02 39.36 -4.11
N THR A 306 18.96 39.35 -3.31
CA THR A 306 18.43 40.53 -2.61
C THR A 306 19.37 40.98 -1.51
N ASN A 307 19.93 40.03 -0.77
CA ASN A 307 20.91 40.27 0.29
C ASN A 307 22.36 40.16 -0.19
N SER A 308 22.60 40.29 -1.49
CA SER A 308 23.94 40.38 -2.08
C SER A 308 24.25 41.81 -2.52
N VAL A 309 25.10 42.51 -1.75
CA VAL A 309 25.48 43.92 -2.07
C VAL A 309 26.09 44.05 -3.46
N LEU A 310 26.90 43.07 -3.89
CA LEU A 310 27.48 43.04 -5.24
C LEU A 310 26.39 43.10 -6.31
N TYR A 311 25.38 42.23 -6.22
CA TYR A 311 24.32 42.12 -7.23
C TYR A 311 23.49 43.41 -7.31
N GLY A 312 23.09 43.98 -6.17
CA GLY A 312 22.37 45.24 -6.17
C GLY A 312 23.20 46.43 -6.70
N LYS A 313 24.52 46.43 -6.49
CA LYS A 313 25.42 47.45 -7.05
C LYS A 313 25.61 47.34 -8.56
N ILE A 314 25.68 46.14 -9.14
CA ILE A 314 25.85 45.97 -10.59
C ILE A 314 24.53 46.10 -11.38
N THR A 315 23.39 46.03 -10.70
CA THR A 315 22.05 46.22 -11.28
C THR A 315 21.44 47.59 -10.96
N ASN A 316 22.08 48.37 -10.09
CA ASN A 316 21.55 49.63 -9.56
C ASN A 316 20.14 49.47 -8.95
N SER A 317 19.98 48.47 -8.08
CA SER A 317 18.69 48.15 -7.44
C SER A 317 18.13 49.26 -6.52
N GLY A 318 18.87 50.36 -6.33
CA GLY A 318 18.52 51.46 -5.43
C GLY A 318 18.78 51.17 -3.95
N THR A 319 19.16 49.94 -3.59
CA THR A 319 19.37 49.52 -2.20
C THR A 319 20.79 49.81 -1.71
N TYR A 320 21.80 49.59 -2.57
CA TYR A 320 23.21 49.60 -2.16
C TYR A 320 24.04 50.66 -2.87
N GLY A 321 23.64 51.94 -2.75
CA GLY A 321 24.32 53.05 -3.42
C GLY A 321 24.23 52.97 -4.95
N GLY A 322 25.05 53.76 -5.64
CA GLY A 322 25.01 53.87 -7.11
C GLY A 322 25.64 52.68 -7.86
N LEU A 323 25.30 52.59 -9.16
CA LEU A 323 25.77 51.59 -10.10
C LEU A 323 27.30 51.44 -10.11
N MET A 324 27.79 50.20 -10.10
CA MET A 324 29.19 49.87 -10.32
C MET A 324 29.39 49.18 -11.67
N PRO A 325 30.50 49.47 -12.41
CA PRO A 325 31.61 50.36 -12.02
C PRO A 325 31.28 51.85 -12.13
N GLN A 326 31.78 52.67 -11.20
CA GLN A 326 31.61 54.13 -11.23
C GLN A 326 32.50 54.78 -12.28
N GLY A 327 31.94 55.68 -13.10
CA GLY A 327 32.70 56.46 -14.09
C GLY A 327 33.25 55.66 -15.28
N GLY A 328 32.96 54.35 -15.36
CA GLY A 328 33.33 53.47 -16.45
C GLY A 328 32.11 52.83 -17.13
N PRO A 329 32.31 52.01 -18.19
CA PRO A 329 31.22 51.30 -18.83
C PRO A 329 30.62 50.26 -17.88
N ALA A 330 29.28 50.21 -17.82
CA ALA A 330 28.55 49.20 -17.07
C ALA A 330 28.88 47.78 -17.55
N LEU A 331 28.60 46.78 -16.71
CA LEU A 331 28.62 45.38 -17.11
C LEU A 331 27.56 45.14 -18.19
N THR A 332 27.84 44.23 -19.13
CA THR A 332 26.82 43.79 -20.08
C THR A 332 25.79 42.91 -19.38
N THR A 333 24.60 42.77 -19.97
CA THR A 333 23.56 41.86 -19.45
C THR A 333 24.09 40.44 -19.26
N ALA A 334 24.90 39.93 -20.19
CA ALA A 334 25.49 38.60 -20.08
C ALA A 334 26.44 38.46 -18.87
N GLN A 335 27.22 39.50 -18.58
CA GLN A 335 28.11 39.53 -17.41
C GLN A 335 27.32 39.58 -16.09
N ILE A 336 26.25 40.39 -16.06
CA ILE A 336 25.34 40.44 -14.91
C ILE A 336 24.67 39.08 -14.70
N ASN A 337 24.17 38.45 -15.77
CA ASN A 337 23.54 37.13 -15.71
C ASN A 337 24.51 36.04 -15.22
N SER A 338 25.79 36.09 -15.62
CA SER A 338 26.79 35.14 -15.13
C SER A 338 26.99 35.28 -13.62
N ILE A 339 27.14 36.52 -13.11
CA ILE A 339 27.23 36.79 -11.67
C ILE A 339 25.95 36.38 -10.95
N GLN A 340 24.78 36.65 -11.55
CA GLN A 340 23.49 36.26 -11.00
C GLN A 340 23.39 34.73 -10.85
N GLN A 341 23.71 33.99 -11.91
CA GLN A 341 23.68 32.52 -11.91
C GLN A 341 24.67 31.95 -10.89
N TRP A 342 25.91 32.45 -10.86
CA TRP A 342 26.87 32.03 -9.85
C TRP A 342 26.37 32.25 -8.42
N ILE A 343 25.73 33.39 -8.11
CA ILE A 343 25.15 33.63 -6.79
C ILE A 343 24.01 32.65 -6.48
N LEU A 344 23.11 32.42 -7.45
CA LEU A 344 21.96 31.49 -7.31
C LEU A 344 22.37 30.01 -7.29
N GLN A 345 23.61 29.69 -7.69
CA GLN A 345 24.23 28.36 -7.62
C GLN A 345 25.14 28.25 -6.39
N GLY A 346 24.76 28.87 -5.26
CA GLY A 346 25.51 28.80 -4.01
C GLY A 346 26.82 29.59 -3.95
N ALA A 347 27.13 30.42 -4.94
CA ALA A 347 28.39 31.18 -5.03
C ALA A 347 29.63 30.29 -4.76
N VAL A 348 29.71 29.15 -5.43
CA VAL A 348 30.78 28.15 -5.26
C VAL A 348 32.14 28.66 -5.74
N ASN A 349 33.23 28.15 -5.14
CA ASN A 349 34.62 28.45 -5.56
C ASN A 349 35.18 27.28 -6.38
N ASN A 350 34.86 27.26 -7.67
CA ASN A 350 35.16 26.19 -8.64
C ASN A 350 35.88 26.70 -9.89
#